data_AF-A0AAQ3V5C8-F1
#
_entry.id   AF-A0AAQ3V5C8-F1
#
_cell.length_a   1.000
_cell.length_b   1.000
_cell.length_c   1.000
_cell.angle_alpha   90.00
_cell.angle_beta   90.00
_cell.angle_gamma   90.00
#
_symmetry.space_group_name_H-M   'P 1'
#
loop_
_entity.id
_entity.type
_entity.pdbx_description
1 polymer ?
#
loop_
_entity_poly.entity_id
_entity_poly.type
_entity_poly.pdbx_seq_one_letter_code
_entity_poly.pdbx_strand_id
1 'polypeptide(L)'
;MRAYAERSFLLSSRAGDAGETYRQVLEGLLLRTRDPKRRAEREAILKVPPMPAGLLYLWRIYDRMRRRKGGNGFALSPLEWQDIDAFLRRTQTGLAPWELEIIEMLDDLYLVDYSKLQVD
;
A
#
# COMPACT_ATOMS: atom_id res chain seq x y z
N MET A 1 10.05 2.24 6.73
CA MET A 1 9.14 2.33 5.55
C MET A 1 8.39 1.01 5.35
N ARG A 2 9.09 -0.11 5.15
CA ARG A 2 8.50 -1.46 4.96
C ARG A 2 7.28 -1.78 5.84
N ALA A 3 7.44 -1.79 7.17
CA ALA A 3 6.36 -2.16 8.09
C ALA A 3 5.13 -1.23 8.00
N TYR A 4 5.35 0.07 7.73
CA TYR A 4 4.26 1.01 7.45
C TYR A 4 3.53 0.62 6.16
N ALA A 5 4.28 0.33 5.08
CA ALA A 5 3.74 0.04 3.77
C ALA A 5 2.94 -1.27 3.75
N GLU A 6 3.53 -2.36 4.26
CA GLU A 6 2.87 -3.68 4.40
C GLU A 6 1.51 -3.54 5.10
N ARG A 7 1.50 -2.81 6.21
CA ARG A 7 0.28 -2.62 6.99
C ARG A 7 -0.73 -1.69 6.32
N SER A 8 -0.25 -0.65 5.66
CA SER A 8 -1.12 0.29 4.94
C SER A 8 -1.79 -0.37 3.74
N PHE A 9 -1.04 -1.16 2.96
CA PHE A 9 -1.58 -1.88 1.81
C PHE A 9 -2.61 -2.91 2.23
N LEU A 10 -2.28 -3.77 3.21
CA LEU A 10 -3.21 -4.76 3.78
C LEU A 10 -4.54 -4.12 4.22
N LEU A 11 -4.49 -2.96 4.87
CA LEU A 11 -5.70 -2.29 5.36
C LEU A 11 -6.49 -1.58 4.26
N SER A 12 -5.83 -1.23 3.16
CA SER A 12 -6.46 -0.64 1.97
C SER A 12 -6.99 -1.66 0.97
N SER A 13 -6.62 -2.93 1.14
CA SER A 13 -7.06 -4.03 0.29
C SER A 13 -8.59 -4.20 0.36
N ARG A 14 -9.22 -4.65 -0.74
CA ARG A 14 -10.66 -4.92 -0.76
C ARG A 14 -10.97 -6.19 0.02
N ALA A 15 -11.97 -6.16 0.88
CA ALA A 15 -12.33 -7.32 1.70
C ALA A 15 -13.83 -7.52 1.91
N GLY A 16 -14.67 -6.56 1.53
CA GLY A 16 -16.13 -6.68 1.64
C GLY A 16 -16.81 -6.86 0.29
N ASP A 17 -18.00 -7.45 0.31
CA ASP A 17 -18.81 -7.77 -0.88
C ASP A 17 -19.20 -6.53 -1.70
N ALA A 18 -19.28 -5.37 -1.04
CA ALA A 18 -19.64 -4.07 -1.63
C ALA A 18 -18.42 -3.21 -2.02
N GLY A 19 -17.22 -3.80 -2.08
CA GLY A 19 -15.98 -3.08 -2.39
C GLY A 19 -15.39 -2.32 -1.19
N GLU A 20 -15.82 -2.66 0.03
CA GLU A 20 -15.24 -2.13 1.27
C GLU A 20 -13.78 -2.56 1.41
N THR A 21 -12.97 -1.69 2.00
CA THR A 21 -11.59 -2.00 2.38
C THR A 21 -11.56 -2.85 3.64
N TYR A 22 -10.48 -3.61 3.85
CA TYR A 22 -10.29 -4.40 5.06
C TYR A 22 -10.33 -3.54 6.33
N ARG A 23 -9.82 -2.29 6.25
CA ARG A 23 -10.00 -1.28 7.30
C ARG A 23 -11.47 -1.05 7.65
N GLN A 24 -12.30 -0.75 6.65
CA GLN A 24 -13.73 -0.46 6.88
C GLN A 24 -14.45 -1.65 7.48
N VAL A 25 -14.15 -2.87 7.00
CA VAL A 25 -14.71 -4.11 7.56
C VAL A 25 -14.32 -4.27 9.04
N LEU A 26 -13.05 -4.04 9.39
CA LEU A 26 -12.56 -4.12 10.77
C LEU A 26 -13.18 -3.05 11.67
N GLU A 27 -13.29 -1.81 11.20
CA GLU A 27 -13.93 -0.70 11.91
C GLU A 27 -15.41 -1.01 12.17
N GLY A 28 -16.14 -1.51 11.16
CA GLY A 28 -17.53 -1.96 11.32
C GLY A 28 -17.66 -3.12 12.30
N LEU A 29 -16.74 -4.09 12.28
CA LEU A 29 -16.66 -5.18 13.26
C LEU A 29 -16.41 -4.66 14.69
N LEU A 30 -15.53 -3.67 14.86
CA LEU A 30 -15.25 -3.07 16.17
C LEU A 30 -16.46 -2.40 16.79
N LEU A 31 -17.28 -1.71 15.98
CA LEU A 31 -18.49 -1.06 16.46
C LEU A 31 -19.51 -2.04 17.05
N ARG A 32 -19.59 -3.26 16.50
CA ARG A 32 -20.54 -4.30 16.96
C ARG A 32 -19.95 -5.33 17.94
N THR A 33 -18.63 -5.34 18.12
CA THR A 33 -17.97 -6.32 18.99
C THR A 33 -18.07 -5.91 20.45
N ARG A 34 -18.75 -6.73 21.25
CA ARG A 34 -18.87 -6.56 22.71
C ARG A 34 -17.82 -7.33 23.51
N ASP A 35 -17.29 -8.41 22.93
CA ASP A 35 -16.24 -9.22 23.58
C ASP A 35 -14.91 -8.44 23.63
N PRO A 36 -14.35 -8.16 24.83
CA PRO A 36 -13.13 -7.37 24.97
C PRO A 36 -11.92 -7.99 24.26
N LYS A 37 -11.81 -9.32 24.26
CA LYS A 37 -10.68 -10.02 23.63
C LYS A 37 -10.69 -9.85 22.12
N ARG A 38 -11.81 -10.21 21.47
CA ARG A 38 -12.01 -10.02 20.03
C ARG A 38 -11.95 -8.55 19.60
N ARG A 39 -12.25 -7.62 20.52
CA ARG A 39 -12.08 -6.18 20.26
C ARG A 39 -10.59 -5.81 20.23
N ALA A 40 -9.82 -6.19 21.25
CA ALA A 40 -8.39 -5.92 21.31
C ALA A 40 -7.62 -6.54 20.13
N GLU A 41 -7.98 -7.75 19.70
CA GLU A 41 -7.40 -8.39 18.51
C GLU A 41 -7.61 -7.53 17.25
N ARG A 42 -8.82 -7.01 17.03
CA ARG A 42 -9.11 -6.16 15.87
C ARG A 42 -8.46 -4.78 15.96
N GLU A 43 -8.39 -4.19 17.15
CA GLU A 43 -7.66 -2.93 17.36
C GLU A 43 -6.16 -3.12 17.08
N ALA A 44 -5.58 -4.26 17.44
CA ALA A 44 -4.22 -4.61 17.08
C ALA A 44 -4.05 -4.74 15.56
N ILE A 45 -5.05 -5.31 14.85
CA ILE A 45 -5.06 -5.36 13.38
C ILE A 45 -5.17 -3.96 12.75
N LEU A 46 -5.92 -3.03 13.34
CA LEU A 46 -6.00 -1.66 12.80
C LEU A 46 -4.77 -0.81 13.07
N LYS A 47 -3.91 -1.21 14.02
CA LYS A 47 -2.69 -0.48 14.33
C LYS A 47 -1.75 -0.46 13.12
N VAL A 48 -1.44 0.75 12.66
CA VAL A 48 -0.43 1.00 11.62
C VAL A 48 0.83 1.55 12.30
N PRO A 49 2.02 1.02 12.01
CA PRO A 49 3.26 1.69 12.40
C PRO A 49 3.26 3.14 11.93
N PRO A 50 3.89 4.09 12.65
CA PRO A 50 3.94 5.47 12.18
C PRO A 50 4.71 5.57 10.86
N MET A 51 4.26 6.47 9.97
CA MET A 51 5.02 6.83 8.78
C MET A 51 6.37 7.44 9.20
N PRO A 52 7.52 6.90 8.75
CA PRO A 52 8.81 7.54 9.01
C PRO A 52 8.85 8.89 8.30
N ALA A 53 8.86 9.99 9.07
CA ALA A 53 8.74 11.35 8.53
C ALA A 53 9.78 11.65 7.43
N GLY A 54 11.02 11.22 7.65
CA GLY A 54 12.12 11.39 6.70
C GLY A 54 11.95 10.63 5.39
N LEU A 55 11.00 9.69 5.27
CA LEU A 55 10.76 8.89 4.06
C LEU A 55 9.39 9.19 3.42
N LEU A 56 8.66 10.20 3.94
CA LEU A 56 7.33 10.57 3.45
C LEU A 56 7.35 11.00 1.98
N TYR A 57 8.43 11.64 1.51
CA TYR A 57 8.54 12.04 0.10
C TYR A 57 8.64 10.83 -0.83
N LEU A 58 9.33 9.75 -0.45
CA LEU A 58 9.40 8.52 -1.24
C LEU A 58 8.02 7.86 -1.36
N TRP A 59 7.25 7.82 -0.28
CA TRP A 59 5.87 7.36 -0.32
C TRP A 59 5.01 8.19 -1.30
N ARG A 60 5.16 9.51 -1.27
CA ARG A 60 4.44 10.42 -2.18
C ARG A 60 4.87 10.25 -3.63
N ILE A 61 6.16 10.03 -3.89
CA ILE A 61 6.70 9.75 -5.23
C ILE A 61 6.12 8.44 -5.75
N TYR A 62 6.23 7.37 -4.95
CA TYR A 62 5.66 6.06 -5.27
C TYR A 62 4.16 6.15 -5.56
N ASP A 63 3.36 6.73 -4.66
CA ASP A 63 1.90 6.87 -4.83
C ASP A 63 1.55 7.61 -6.14
N ARG A 64 2.30 8.67 -6.48
CA ARG A 64 2.08 9.41 -7.72
C ARG A 64 2.35 8.55 -8.96
N MET A 65 3.41 7.74 -8.95
CA MET A 65 3.72 6.85 -10.08
C MET A 65 2.72 5.70 -10.16
N ARG A 66 2.48 5.00 -9.05
CA ARG A 66 1.61 3.83 -8.98
C ARG A 66 0.18 4.10 -9.44
N ARG A 67 -0.40 5.24 -9.03
CA ARG A 67 -1.75 5.65 -9.47
C ARG A 67 -1.88 5.91 -10.97
N ARG A 68 -0.77 6.11 -11.68
CA ARG A 68 -0.74 6.35 -13.14
C ARG A 68 -0.38 5.10 -13.92
N LYS A 69 0.39 4.18 -13.33
CA LYS A 69 0.74 2.91 -13.97
C LYS A 69 -0.49 2.02 -14.00
N GLY A 70 -1.03 1.85 -15.19
CA GLY A 70 -2.16 0.96 -15.46
C GLY A 70 -1.81 -0.53 -15.29
N GLY A 71 -2.79 -1.36 -15.58
CA GLY A 71 -2.63 -2.80 -15.72
C GLY A 71 -2.73 -3.24 -17.17
N ASN A 72 -2.45 -4.52 -17.42
CA ASN A 72 -2.56 -5.15 -18.74
C ASN A 72 -3.95 -5.80 -18.97
N GLY A 73 -4.97 -5.33 -18.26
CA GLY A 73 -6.34 -5.88 -18.30
C GLY A 73 -6.57 -7.10 -17.40
N PHE A 74 -5.52 -7.82 -17.01
CA PHE A 74 -5.60 -8.98 -16.13
C PHE A 74 -5.01 -8.71 -14.74
N ALA A 75 -3.88 -8.01 -14.68
CA ALA A 75 -3.21 -7.64 -13.44
C ALA A 75 -2.61 -6.24 -13.54
N LEU A 76 -2.18 -5.71 -12.39
CA LEU A 76 -1.36 -4.50 -12.38
C LEU A 76 0.03 -4.80 -12.92
N SER A 77 0.54 -3.91 -13.76
CA SER A 77 1.93 -4.00 -14.24
C SER A 77 2.87 -3.38 -13.21
N PRO A 78 4.06 -3.95 -12.97
CA PRO A 78 5.06 -3.35 -12.11
C PRO A 78 5.53 -2.00 -12.66
N LEU A 79 6.01 -1.13 -11.78
CA LEU A 79 6.76 0.06 -12.17
C LEU A 79 8.07 -0.39 -12.79
N GLU A 80 8.29 0.00 -14.04
CA GLU A 80 9.48 -0.32 -14.79
C GLU A 80 10.46 0.85 -14.72
N TRP A 81 11.74 0.57 -14.99
CA TRP A 81 12.80 1.58 -15.03
C TRP A 81 12.46 2.79 -15.90
N GLN A 82 11.72 2.56 -17.00
CA GLN A 82 11.27 3.61 -17.90
C GLN A 82 10.23 4.54 -17.25
N ASP A 83 9.34 4.02 -16.39
CA ASP A 83 8.37 4.83 -15.66
C ASP A 83 9.08 5.73 -14.64
N ILE A 84 10.04 5.14 -13.91
CA ILE A 84 10.82 5.84 -12.88
C ILE A 84 11.66 6.92 -13.54
N ASP A 85 12.42 6.60 -14.58
CA ASP A 85 13.25 7.56 -15.31
C ASP A 85 12.42 8.68 -15.93
N ALA A 86 11.26 8.38 -16.54
CA ALA A 86 10.35 9.39 -17.05
C ALA A 86 9.83 10.33 -15.95
N PHE A 87 9.49 9.78 -14.77
CA PHE A 87 9.05 10.57 -13.61
C PHE A 87 10.16 11.49 -13.10
N LEU A 88 11.37 10.95 -12.89
CA LEU A 88 12.52 11.71 -12.39
C LEU A 88 12.89 12.86 -13.35
N ARG A 89 12.97 12.58 -14.65
CA ARG A 89 13.23 13.61 -15.67
C ARG A 89 12.16 14.70 -15.69
N ARG A 90 10.88 14.32 -15.65
CA ARG A 90 9.74 15.27 -15.73
C ARG A 90 9.62 16.13 -14.47
N THR A 91 9.95 15.59 -13.31
CA THR A 91 9.83 16.29 -12.03
C THR A 91 11.12 16.97 -11.60
N GLN A 92 12.22 16.77 -12.34
CA GLN A 92 13.57 17.22 -11.97
C GLN A 92 13.96 16.71 -10.57
N THR A 93 13.50 15.50 -10.23
CA THR A 93 13.81 14.84 -8.95
C THR A 93 14.99 13.90 -9.16
N GLY A 94 15.95 13.90 -8.24
CA GLY A 94 16.99 12.87 -8.15
C GLY A 94 16.65 11.87 -7.05
N LEU A 95 16.97 10.59 -7.28
CA LEU A 95 16.95 9.56 -6.24
C LEU A 95 18.36 8.97 -6.07
N ALA A 96 18.77 8.80 -4.83
CA ALA A 96 19.93 8.00 -4.46
C ALA A 96 19.62 6.50 -4.68
N PRO A 97 20.65 5.63 -4.82
CA PRO A 97 20.43 4.20 -5.05
C PRO A 97 19.51 3.53 -4.01
N TRP A 98 19.72 3.80 -2.72
CA TRP A 98 18.88 3.23 -1.65
C TRP A 98 17.44 3.79 -1.64
N GLU A 99 17.22 4.98 -2.20
CA GLU A 99 15.87 5.55 -2.33
C GLU A 99 15.10 4.86 -3.45
N LEU A 100 15.79 4.53 -4.55
CA LEU A 100 15.25 3.73 -5.64
C LEU A 100 14.84 2.34 -5.15
N GLU A 101 15.71 1.68 -4.38
CA GLU A 101 15.40 0.37 -3.76
C GLU A 101 14.14 0.44 -2.87
N ILE A 102 13.90 1.57 -2.20
CA ILE A 102 12.66 1.77 -1.43
C ILE A 102 11.45 1.88 -2.35
N ILE A 103 11.54 2.56 -3.50
CA ILE A 103 10.44 2.64 -4.47
C ILE A 103 10.11 1.26 -5.04
N GLU A 104 11.12 0.48 -5.40
CA GLU A 104 10.97 -0.89 -5.90
C GLU A 104 10.31 -1.79 -4.84
N MET A 105 10.81 -1.75 -3.61
CA MET A 105 10.21 -2.47 -2.48
C MET A 105 8.74 -2.08 -2.27
N LEU A 106 8.39 -0.80 -2.36
CA LEU A 106 7.00 -0.36 -2.21
C LEU A 106 6.11 -0.95 -3.31
N ASP A 107 6.60 -1.03 -4.55
CA ASP A 107 5.85 -1.62 -5.66
C ASP A 107 5.66 -3.12 -5.48
N ASP A 108 6.71 -3.86 -5.13
CA ASP A 108 6.65 -5.29 -4.87
C ASP A 108 5.62 -5.62 -3.77
N LEU A 109 5.67 -4.89 -2.66
CA LEU A 109 4.74 -5.07 -1.54
C LEU A 109 3.29 -4.82 -1.95
N TYR A 110 3.05 -3.80 -2.76
CA TYR A 110 1.71 -3.47 -3.24
C TYR A 110 1.19 -4.52 -4.22
N LEU A 111 2.03 -5.00 -5.16
CA LEU A 111 1.64 -6.03 -6.13
C LEU A 111 1.35 -7.38 -5.45
N VAL A 112 2.12 -7.76 -4.43
CA VAL A 112 1.87 -8.97 -3.62
C VAL A 112 0.55 -8.87 -2.86
N ASP A 113 0.22 -7.71 -2.30
CA ASP A 113 -1.06 -7.51 -1.62
C ASP A 113 -2.24 -7.51 -2.61
N TYR A 114 -2.06 -6.85 -3.76
CA TYR A 114 -3.07 -6.80 -4.82
C TYR A 114 -3.37 -8.18 -5.43
N SER A 115 -2.35 -9.03 -5.62
CA SER A 115 -2.56 -10.37 -6.21
C SER A 115 -3.35 -11.31 -5.32
N LYS A 116 -3.20 -11.20 -3.99
CA LYS A 116 -4.01 -11.96 -3.02
C LYS A 116 -5.51 -11.68 -3.19
N LEU A 117 -5.88 -10.49 -3.66
CA LEU A 117 -7.27 -10.11 -3.90
C LEU A 117 -7.90 -10.73 -5.15
N GLN A 118 -7.11 -11.33 -6.05
CA GLN A 118 -7.62 -11.89 -7.30
C GLN A 118 -7.80 -13.41 -7.27
N VAL A 119 -7.33 -14.07 -6.22
CA VAL A 119 -7.36 -15.55 -6.11
C VAL A 119 -8.60 -16.04 -5.32
N ASP A 120 -9.37 -15.12 -4.74
CA ASP A 120 -10.65 -15.38 -4.07
C ASP A 120 -11.85 -14.95 -4.94
#